data_AF-A0A3D1XSE0-F1
#
_entry.id   AF-A0A3D1XSE0-F1
#
_cell.length_a   1.000
_cell.length_b   1.000
_cell.length_c   1.000
_cell.angle_alpha   90.00
_cell.angle_beta   90.00
_cell.angle_gamma   90.00
#
_symmetry.space_group_name_H-M   'P 1'
#
loop_
_entity.id
_entity.type
_entity.pdbx_description
1 polymer ?
#
loop_
_entity_poly.entity_id
_entity_poly.type
_entity_poly.pdbx_seq_one_letter_code
_entity_poly.pdbx_strand_id
1 'polypeptide(L)' 'GLKDINPEKPPSSVSVLIGPEGGFTIEEVKTARSHGFQTVGLGPRILRAETAPLVVLSLLQSKWGDI' A
#
# COMPACT_ATOMS: atom_id res chain seq x y z
N GLY A 1 6.15 -4.14 -5.37
CA GLY A 1 4.81 -3.71 -5.79
C GLY A 1 3.76 -4.59 -5.14
N LEU A 2 2.48 -4.22 -5.14
CA LEU A 2 1.43 -4.99 -4.46
C LEU A 2 1.35 -6.47 -4.91
N LYS A 3 1.74 -6.73 -6.17
CA LYS A 3 1.90 -8.08 -6.74
C LYS A 3 2.92 -8.97 -6.01
N ASP A 4 3.93 -8.36 -5.40
CA ASP A 4 5.01 -9.07 -4.69
C ASP A 4 4.62 -9.46 -3.25
N ILE A 5 3.46 -8.97 -2.76
CA ILE A 5 2.88 -9.40 -1.48
C ILE A 5 1.98 -10.61 -1.75
N ASN A 6 2.45 -11.80 -1.44
CA ASN A 6 1.71 -13.05 -1.66
C ASN A 6 1.67 -13.91 -0.38
N PRO A 7 0.73 -13.64 0.54
CA PRO A 7 0.55 -14.49 1.73
C PRO A 7 -0.01 -15.86 1.32
N GLU A 8 0.25 -16.90 2.13
CA GLU A 8 -0.25 -18.26 1.87
C GLU A 8 -1.78 -18.36 1.86
N LYS A 9 -2.45 -17.45 2.58
CA LYS A 9 -3.91 -17.31 2.60
C LYS A 9 -4.29 -15.83 2.50
N PRO A 10 -5.47 -15.50 1.96
CA PRO A 10 -5.98 -14.14 2.00
C PRO A 10 -5.98 -13.60 3.45
N PRO A 11 -5.47 -12.37 3.67
CA PRO A 11 -5.41 -11.80 5.00
C PRO A 11 -6.81 -11.47 5.52
N SER A 12 -7.04 -11.63 6.83
CA SER A 12 -8.30 -11.26 7.48
C SER A 12 -8.49 -9.73 7.59
N SER A 13 -7.39 -8.97 7.53
CA SER A 13 -7.40 -7.51 7.55
C SER A 13 -6.13 -6.97 6.88
N VAL A 14 -6.22 -5.75 6.35
CA VAL A 14 -5.11 -5.04 5.72
C VAL A 14 -5.08 -3.61 6.23
N SER A 15 -3.90 -3.10 6.57
CA SER A 15 -3.67 -1.69 6.87
C SER A 15 -2.79 -1.06 5.81
N VAL A 16 -3.17 0.13 5.34
CA VAL A 16 -2.47 0.87 4.30
C VAL A 16 -2.14 2.26 4.83
N LEU A 17 -0.88 2.67 4.71
CA LEU A 17 -0.44 4.04 4.97
C LEU A 17 -0.29 4.78 3.65
N ILE A 18 -0.94 5.94 3.55
CA ILE A 18 -0.88 6.81 2.38
C ILE A 18 -0.41 8.17 2.85
N GLY A 19 0.69 8.64 2.28
CA GLY A 19 1.29 9.91 2.64
C GLY A 19 0.60 11.09 1.95
N PRO A 20 0.88 12.32 2.42
CA PRO A 20 0.47 13.53 1.72
C PRO A 20 1.23 13.67 0.39
N GLU A 21 0.96 14.74 -0.37
CA GLU A 21 1.61 15.04 -1.66
C GLU A 21 3.14 15.14 -1.54
N GLY A 22 3.65 15.59 -0.38
CA GLY A 22 5.07 15.63 -0.06
C GLY A 22 5.71 14.28 0.27
N GLY A 23 4.90 13.22 0.34
CA GLY A 23 5.33 11.88 0.76
C GLY A 23 5.63 11.78 2.25
N PHE A 24 6.30 10.70 2.63
CA PHE A 24 6.81 10.47 3.98
C PHE A 24 8.28 10.86 4.06
N THR A 25 8.69 11.38 5.21
CA THR A 25 10.11 11.55 5.55
C THR A 25 10.80 10.19 5.69
N ILE A 26 12.13 10.19 5.63
CA ILE A 26 12.93 8.97 5.78
C ILE A 26 12.70 8.35 7.17
N GLU A 27 12.57 9.18 8.20
CA GLU A 27 12.31 8.79 9.59
C GLU A 27 10.94 8.13 9.76
N GLU A 28 9.89 8.68 9.12
CA GLU A 28 8.56 8.07 9.11
C GLU A 28 8.55 6.73 8.39
N VAL A 29 9.24 6.61 7.25
CA VAL A 29 9.36 5.32 6.53
C VAL A 29 10.10 4.29 7.37
N LYS A 30 11.20 4.68 8.06
CA LYS A 30 11.92 3.79 8.97
C LYS A 30 11.03 3.33 10.13
N THR A 31 10.26 4.26 10.71
CA THR A 31 9.32 3.96 11.80
C THR A 31 8.21 3.03 11.34
N ALA A 32 7.62 3.26 10.16
CA ALA A 32 6.60 2.38 9.61
C ALA A 32 7.16 0.96 9.40
N ARG A 33 8.36 0.85 8.83
CA ARG A 33 9.03 -0.44 8.62
C ARG A 33 9.33 -1.17 9.92
N SER A 34 9.72 -0.46 10.99
CA SER A 34 9.93 -1.11 12.30
C SER A 34 8.64 -1.64 12.92
N HIS A 35 7.48 -1.12 12.52
CA HIS A 35 6.16 -1.62 12.89
C HIS A 35 5.59 -2.66 11.89
N GLY A 36 6.41 -3.16 10.97
CA GLY A 36 6.03 -4.23 10.05
C GLY A 36 5.39 -3.77 8.74
N PHE A 37 5.33 -2.47 8.46
CA PHE A 37 4.87 -1.99 7.15
C PHE A 37 5.90 -2.31 6.05
N GLN A 38 5.39 -2.74 4.90
CA GLN A 38 6.19 -3.00 3.71
C GLN A 38 5.95 -1.90 2.68
N THR A 39 7.03 -1.44 2.02
CA THR A 39 6.91 -0.44 0.95
C THR A 39 6.46 -1.11 -0.34
N VAL A 40 5.39 -0.59 -0.95
CA VAL A 40 4.86 -1.08 -2.22
C VAL A 40 4.79 0.02 -3.27
N GLY A 41 5.19 -0.30 -4.50
CA GLY A 41 4.90 0.53 -5.67
C GLY A 41 3.57 0.18 -6.33
N LEU A 42 2.86 1.20 -6.81
CA LEU A 42 1.57 1.12 -7.54
C LEU A 42 1.75 1.29 -9.05
N GLY A 43 2.84 0.73 -9.58
CA GLY A 43 3.27 0.92 -10.97
C GLY A 43 4.33 2.02 -11.12
N PRO A 44 4.63 2.42 -12.37
CA PRO A 44 5.77 3.29 -12.68
C PRO A 44 5.48 4.80 -12.51
N ARG A 45 4.22 5.19 -12.33
CA ARG A 45 3.80 6.59 -12.22
C ARG A 45 3.59 6.96 -10.77
N ILE A 46 4.02 8.16 -10.39
CA ILE A 46 3.63 8.76 -9.12
C ILE A 46 2.14 9.12 -9.23
N LEU A 47 1.32 8.53 -8.35
CA LEU A 47 -0.09 8.85 -8.25
C LEU A 47 -0.27 10.08 -7.36
N ARG A 48 -1.32 10.86 -7.64
CA ARG A 48 -1.73 11.95 -6.74
C ARG A 48 -2.25 11.39 -5.43
N ALA A 49 -2.17 12.18 -4.36
CA ALA A 49 -2.57 11.77 -3.02
C ALA A 49 -4.03 11.34 -2.96
N GLU A 50 -4.93 11.96 -3.73
CA GLU A 50 -6.35 11.57 -3.82
C GLU A 50 -6.60 10.29 -4.65
N THR A 51 -5.69 9.97 -5.57
CA THR A 51 -5.84 8.82 -6.48
C THR A 51 -5.26 7.54 -5.89
N ALA A 52 -4.15 7.65 -5.14
CA ALA A 52 -3.47 6.49 -4.56
C ALA A 52 -4.39 5.61 -3.67
N PRO A 53 -5.25 6.16 -2.77
CA PRO A 53 -6.15 5.36 -1.94
C PRO A 53 -7.12 4.52 -2.75
N LEU A 54 -7.76 5.13 -3.76
CA LEU A 54 -8.73 4.43 -4.59
C LEU A 54 -8.08 3.29 -5.36
N VAL A 55 -6.91 3.52 -5.95
CA VAL A 55 -6.17 2.48 -6.67
C VAL A 55 -5.75 1.34 -5.74
N VAL A 56 -5.25 1.64 -4.53
CA VAL A 56 -4.87 0.60 -3.57
C VAL A 56 -6.07 -0.25 -3.17
N LEU A 57 -7.19 0.38 -2.83
CA LEU A 57 -8.41 -0.33 -2.42
C LEU A 57 -8.92 -1.24 -3.55
N SER A 58 -8.98 -0.74 -4.78
CA SER A 58 -9.39 -1.56 -5.94
C SER A 58 -8.47 -2.76 -6.16
N LEU A 59 -7.14 -2.58 -6.02
CA LEU A 59 -6.19 -3.68 -6.18
C LEU A 59 -6.28 -4.71 -5.05
N LEU A 60 -6.53 -4.26 -3.80
CA LEU A 60 -6.74 -5.17 -2.67
C LEU A 60 -8.03 -5.97 -2.83
N GLN A 61 -9.13 -5.32 -3.21
CA GLN A 61 -10.41 -5.98 -3.46
C GLN A 61 -10.34 -6.96 -4.64
N SER A 62 -9.68 -6.59 -5.74
CA SER A 62 -9.47 -7.50 -6.87
C SER A 62 -8.60 -8.71 -6.52
N LYS A 63 -7.69 -8.58 -5.54
CA LYS A 63 -6.76 -9.65 -5.17
C LYS A 63 -7.30 -10.58 -4.08
N TRP A 64 -7.96 -10.02 -3.06
CA TRP A 64 -8.37 -10.75 -1.85
C TRP A 64 -9.82 -10.51 -1.45
N GLY A 65 -10.53 -9.61 -2.13
CA GLY A 65 -11.94 -9.32 -1.90
C GLY A 65 -12.83 -9.96 -2.96
N ASP A 66 -13.87 -9.22 -3.34
CA ASP A 66 -15.02 -9.68 -4.10
C ASP A 66 -15.33 -8.83 -5.35
N ILE A 67 -14.37 -8.03 -5.80
CA ILE A 67 -14.44 -7.22 -7.05
C ILE A 67 -13.81 -7.95 -8.23
#